data_AF-A0A6V7KD11-F1
#
_entry.id   AF-A0A6V7KD11-F1
#
_cell.length_a   1.000
_cell.length_b   1.000
_cell.length_c   1.000
_cell.angle_alpha   90.00
_cell.angle_beta   90.00
_cell.angle_gamma   90.00
#
_symmetry.space_group_name_H-M   'P 1'
#
loop_
_entity.id
_entity.type
_entity.pdbx_description
1 polymer ?
#
loop_
_entity_poly.entity_id
_entity_poly.type
_entity_poly.pdbx_seq_one_letter_code
_entity_poly.pdbx_strand_id
1 'polypeptide(L)'
;VKVVILGQDPYHGPNQAHGLSFSVRPGIPAPPSLMNMYKELANDIPGFTIPQHGCLQSWAEQGVLLLNTVLTVEAGQAHSHANLGWETFTDR
;
A
#
# COMPACT_ATOMS: atom_id res chain seq x y z
N VAL A 1 -6.78 5.63 14.87
CA VAL A 1 -5.84 4.63 14.32
C VAL A 1 -5.81 3.43 15.25
N LYS A 2 -5.85 2.21 14.70
CA LYS A 2 -5.81 0.93 15.45
C LYS A 2 -4.57 0.11 15.10
N VAL A 3 -4.20 0.10 13.82
CA VAL A 3 -3.05 -0.64 13.27
C VAL A 3 -2.29 0.31 12.36
N VAL A 4 -0.97 0.18 12.32
CA VAL A 4 -0.10 0.88 11.36
C VAL A 4 0.62 -0.17 10.51
N ILE A 5 0.55 -0.02 9.19
CA ILE A 5 1.30 -0.81 8.22
C ILE A 5 2.16 0.17 7.42
N LEU A 6 3.47 -0.08 7.42
CA LEU A 6 4.45 0.77 6.76
C LEU A 6 4.87 0.18 5.42
N GLY A 7 4.80 0.99 4.37
CA GLY A 7 5.45 0.75 3.08
C GLY A 7 6.65 1.70 2.88
N GLN A 8 7.37 1.51 1.79
CA GLN A 8 8.55 2.32 1.47
C GLN A 8 8.17 3.46 0.51
N ASP A 9 7.87 3.12 -0.75
CA ASP A 9 7.52 4.08 -1.80
C ASP A 9 6.12 3.83 -2.34
N PRO A 10 5.48 4.83 -2.97
CA PRO A 10 4.30 4.61 -3.78
C PRO A 10 4.62 3.74 -5.01
N TYR A 11 3.62 3.06 -5.55
CA TYR A 11 3.75 2.43 -6.86
C TYR A 11 4.03 3.49 -7.94
N HIS A 12 5.03 3.24 -8.79
CA HIS A 12 5.50 4.17 -9.83
C HIS A 12 4.85 3.95 -11.21
N GLY A 13 3.88 3.03 -11.32
CA GLY A 13 3.08 2.82 -12.53
C GLY A 13 1.87 3.76 -12.60
N PRO A 14 1.41 4.12 -13.82
CA PRO A 14 0.30 5.05 -13.99
C PRO A 14 -0.97 4.50 -13.33
N ASN A 15 -1.67 5.36 -12.58
CA ASN A 15 -2.93 5.08 -11.89
C ASN A 15 -2.89 3.94 -10.84
N GLN A 16 -1.70 3.46 -10.45
CA GLN A 16 -1.58 2.44 -9.42
C GLN A 16 -1.73 3.06 -8.03
N ALA A 17 -0.82 3.96 -7.66
CA ALA A 17 -0.81 4.60 -6.35
C ALA A 17 -2.00 5.54 -6.16
N HIS A 18 -2.53 5.57 -4.94
CA HIS A 18 -3.61 6.47 -4.53
C HIS A 18 -3.50 6.96 -3.09
N GLY A 19 -2.30 6.94 -2.51
CA GLY A 19 -2.01 7.51 -1.18
C GLY A 19 -2.07 6.53 -0.01
N LEU A 20 -2.30 5.23 -0.27
CA LEU A 20 -2.27 4.18 0.74
C LEU A 20 -1.16 3.17 0.40
N SER A 21 -0.30 2.84 1.36
CA SER A 21 0.75 1.81 1.17
C SER A 21 0.15 0.48 0.72
N PHE A 22 0.84 -0.24 -0.17
CA PHE A 22 0.43 -1.53 -0.76
C PHE A 22 -0.86 -1.53 -1.60
N SER A 23 -1.72 -0.53 -1.46
CA SER A 23 -3.01 -0.47 -2.14
C SER A 23 -2.91 0.11 -3.55
N VAL A 24 -3.77 -0.41 -4.44
CA VAL A 24 -3.98 0.12 -5.80
C VAL A 24 -5.44 0.53 -6.02
N ARG A 25 -5.68 1.39 -7.00
CA ARG A 25 -7.04 1.81 -7.37
C ARG A 25 -7.91 0.62 -7.82
N PRO A 26 -9.24 0.71 -7.66
CA PRO A 26 -10.18 -0.28 -8.23
C PRO A 26 -9.93 -0.50 -9.73
N GLY A 27 -10.03 -1.75 -10.18
CA GLY A 27 -9.75 -2.14 -11.57
C GLY A 27 -8.27 -2.41 -11.88
N ILE A 28 -7.36 -2.04 -10.98
CA ILE A 28 -5.95 -2.44 -11.08
C ILE A 28 -5.75 -3.79 -10.37
N PRO A 29 -5.13 -4.79 -11.02
CA PRO A 29 -4.79 -6.06 -10.38
C PRO A 29 -3.92 -5.86 -9.14
N ALA A 30 -4.14 -6.68 -8.11
CA ALA A 30 -3.32 -6.65 -6.91
C ALA A 30 -1.84 -6.95 -7.26
N PRO A 31 -0.89 -6.07 -6.87
CA PRO A 31 0.53 -6.31 -7.12
C PRO A 31 1.07 -7.53 -6.35
N PRO A 32 2.23 -8.09 -6.73
CA PRO A 32 2.77 -9.30 -6.12
C PRO A 32 2.87 -9.24 -4.59
N SER A 33 3.31 -8.11 -4.04
CA SER A 33 3.40 -7.92 -2.58
C SER A 33 2.05 -8.00 -1.89
N LEU A 34 1.02 -7.35 -2.44
CA LEU A 34 -0.34 -7.42 -1.89
C LEU A 34 -0.96 -8.81 -2.06
N MET A 35 -0.67 -9.49 -3.18
CA MET A 35 -1.12 -10.87 -3.39
C MET A 35 -0.52 -11.81 -2.35
N ASN A 36 0.74 -11.60 -1.95
CA ASN A 36 1.37 -12.37 -0.88
C ASN A 36 0.69 -12.10 0.48
N MET A 37 0.34 -10.85 0.78
CA MET A 37 -0.44 -10.53 1.99
C MET A 37 -1.80 -11.23 1.98
N TYR A 38 -2.51 -11.25 0.85
CA TYR A 38 -3.78 -11.96 0.74
C TYR A 38 -3.66 -13.48 0.90
N LYS A 39 -2.59 -14.08 0.37
CA LYS A 39 -2.31 -15.51 0.59
C LYS A 39 -2.08 -15.81 2.06
N GLU A 40 -1.31 -14.98 2.75
CA GLU A 40 -1.09 -15.13 4.18
C GLU A 40 -2.40 -15.02 4.97
N LEU A 41 -3.22 -14.00 4.67
CA LEU A 41 -4.53 -13.83 5.30
C LEU A 41 -5.47 -15.01 5.04
N ALA A 42 -5.44 -15.60 3.84
CA ALA A 42 -6.25 -16.77 3.51
C ALA A 42 -5.80 -18.04 4.24
N ASN A 43 -4.51 -18.15 4.56
CA ASN A 43 -3.98 -19.26 5.34
C ASN A 43 -4.32 -19.11 6.84
N ASP A 44 -4.24 -17.88 7.37
CA ASP A 44 -4.30 -17.63 8.81
C ASP A 44 -5.70 -17.32 9.35
N ILE A 45 -6.58 -16.73 8.52
CA ILE A 45 -7.89 -16.26 8.95
C ILE A 45 -8.99 -17.16 8.40
N PRO A 46 -9.63 -18.00 9.23
CA PRO A 46 -10.74 -18.84 8.81
C PRO A 46 -11.86 -18.03 8.15
N GLY A 47 -12.25 -18.42 6.93
CA GLY A 47 -13.31 -17.76 6.17
C GLY A 47 -12.88 -16.52 5.38
N PHE A 48 -11.60 -16.11 5.45
CA PHE A 48 -11.09 -15.08 4.55
C PHE A 48 -10.99 -15.61 3.11
N THR A 49 -11.51 -14.84 2.16
CA THR A 49 -11.41 -15.14 0.73
C THR A 49 -10.57 -14.06 0.04
N ILE A 50 -9.66 -14.49 -0.83
CA ILE A 50 -8.76 -13.56 -1.53
C ILE A 50 -9.58 -12.62 -2.42
N PRO A 51 -9.52 -11.30 -2.22
CA PRO A 51 -10.25 -10.36 -3.04
C PRO A 51 -9.72 -10.31 -4.48
N GLN A 52 -10.61 -10.06 -5.44
CA GLN A 52 -10.23 -9.85 -6.85
C GLN A 52 -9.83 -8.39 -7.16
N HIS A 53 -9.49 -7.60 -6.14
CA HIS A 53 -9.04 -6.21 -6.27
C HIS A 53 -7.90 -5.89 -5.29
N GLY A 54 -7.11 -4.87 -5.60
CA GLY A 54 -6.03 -4.39 -4.71
C GLY A 54 -6.37 -3.11 -3.91
N CYS A 55 -7.63 -2.67 -3.91
CA CYS A 55 -8.06 -1.51 -3.13
C CYS A 55 -8.24 -1.88 -1.65
N LEU A 56 -7.55 -1.18 -0.75
CA LEU A 56 -7.55 -1.39 0.71
C LEU A 56 -8.23 -0.23 1.45
N GLN A 57 -9.07 0.56 0.77
CA GLN A 57 -9.76 1.69 1.39
C GLN A 57 -10.63 1.25 2.59
N SER A 58 -11.27 0.08 2.50
CA SER A 58 -12.05 -0.46 3.62
C SER A 58 -11.20 -0.73 4.86
N TRP A 59 -9.90 -1.02 4.73
CA TRP A 59 -9.01 -1.17 5.87
C TRP A 59 -8.71 0.19 6.52
N ALA A 60 -8.47 1.20 5.69
CA ALA A 60 -8.25 2.57 6.17
C ALA A 60 -9.45 3.10 6.97
N GLU A 61 -10.66 2.90 6.46
CA GLU A 61 -11.92 3.29 7.13
C GLU A 61 -12.13 2.58 8.48
N GLN A 62 -11.57 1.38 8.65
CA GLN A 62 -11.63 0.61 9.90
C GLN A 62 -10.53 1.00 10.91
N GLY A 63 -9.64 1.92 10.53
CA GLY A 63 -8.58 2.47 11.37
C GLY A 63 -7.19 1.89 11.12
N VAL A 64 -6.96 1.22 9.99
CA VAL A 64 -5.62 0.76 9.58
C VAL A 64 -4.91 1.89 8.82
N LEU A 65 -3.88 2.49 9.43
CA LEU A 65 -3.06 3.49 8.77
C LEU A 65 -2.06 2.80 7.82
N LEU A 66 -2.22 3.02 6.53
CA LEU A 66 -1.40 2.47 5.44
C LEU A 66 -0.43 3.56 4.94
N LEU A 67 0.73 3.71 5.58
CA LEU A 67 1.64 4.84 5.39
C LEU A 67 2.92 4.40 4.68
N ASN A 68 3.28 5.08 3.59
CA ASN A 68 4.63 4.95 3.04
C ASN A 68 5.58 5.93 3.73
N THR A 69 6.85 5.57 3.90
CA THR A 69 7.89 6.49 4.39
C THR A 69 8.26 7.55 3.36
N VAL A 70 8.07 7.25 2.08
CA VAL A 70 8.20 8.19 0.96
C VAL A 70 6.82 8.40 0.33
N LEU A 71 6.35 9.64 0.23
CA LEU A 71 4.97 9.93 -0.17
C LEU A 71 4.76 10.20 -1.66
N THR A 72 5.84 10.37 -2.43
CA THR A 72 5.77 10.61 -3.88
C THR A 72 6.87 9.84 -4.59
N VAL A 73 6.72 9.59 -5.89
CA VAL A 73 7.72 8.94 -6.74
C VAL A 73 7.55 9.44 -8.17
N GLU A 74 8.64 9.56 -8.91
CA GLU A 74 8.61 9.81 -10.34
C GLU A 74 8.16 8.57 -11.11
N ALA A 75 7.39 8.76 -12.18
CA ALA A 75 6.83 7.68 -12.97
C ALA A 75 7.95 6.79 -13.57
N GLY A 76 7.87 5.48 -13.33
CA GLY A 76 8.87 4.53 -13.80
C GLY A 76 10.22 4.55 -13.06
N GLN A 77 10.41 5.43 -12.08
CA GLN A 77 11.68 5.60 -11.35
C GLN A 77 11.49 5.30 -9.86
N ALA A 78 11.64 4.04 -9.45
CA ALA A 78 11.60 3.65 -8.05
C ALA A 78 12.63 4.43 -7.20
N HIS A 79 12.30 4.76 -5.96
CA HIS A 79 13.13 5.51 -5.01
C HIS A 79 13.60 6.92 -5.46
N SER A 80 13.06 7.45 -6.56
CA SER A 80 13.43 8.77 -7.11
C SER A 80 13.30 9.92 -6.11
N HIS A 81 12.39 9.83 -5.14
CA HIS A 81 12.12 10.88 -4.16
C HIS A 81 12.54 10.53 -2.72
N ALA A 82 13.33 9.47 -2.51
CA ALA A 82 13.72 9.03 -1.16
C ALA A 82 14.45 10.15 -0.37
N ASN A 83 15.28 10.94 -1.04
CA ASN A 83 16.09 12.00 -0.41
C ASN A 83 15.40 13.38 -0.37
N LEU A 84 14.08 13.46 -0.59
CA LEU A 84 13.34 14.74 -0.58
C LEU A 84 12.77 15.14 0.80
N GLY A 85 13.16 14.42 1.87
CA GLY A 85 12.74 14.72 3.24
C GLY A 85 11.39 14.10 3.63
N TRP A 86 10.79 13.26 2.79
CA TRP A 86 9.57 12.53 3.14
C TRP A 86 9.78 11.65 4.37
N GLU A 87 10.91 10.94 4.44
CA GLU A 87 11.23 10.09 5.59
C GLU A 87 11.25 10.90 6.89
N THR A 88 11.82 12.11 6.87
CA THR A 88 11.82 13.02 8.02
C THR A 88 10.41 13.48 8.40
N PHE A 89 9.53 13.69 7.42
CA PHE A 89 8.14 14.05 7.67
C PHE A 89 7.37 12.88 8.28
N THR A 90 7.55 11.67 7.76
CA THR A 90 6.80 10.47 8.19
C THR A 90 7.35 9.83 9.47
N ASP A 91 8.50 10.28 9.96
CA ASP A 91 9.09 9.85 11.24
C ASP A 91 8.31 10.39 12.46
N ARG A 92 7.46 11.41 12.27
CA ARG A 92 6.70 12.10 13.33
C ARG A 92 5.20 11.97 13.13
#